data_AF-A0A166ALY9-F1
#
_entry.id   AF-A0A166ALY9-F1
#
_cell.length_a   1.000
_cell.length_b   1.000
_cell.length_c   1.000
_cell.angle_alpha   90.00
_cell.angle_beta   90.00
_cell.angle_gamma   90.00
#
_symmetry.space_group_name_H-M   'P 1'
#
loop_
_entity.id
_entity.type
_entity.pdbx_description
1 polymer ?
#
loop_
_entity_poly.entity_id
_entity_poly.type
_entity_poly.pdbx_seq_one_letter_code
_entity_poly.pdbx_strand_id
1 'polypeptide(L)'
;MSAGSALDFPSNAAFPADAVFALAMLTAPANVTLTIGSQTTVFYADAGLTMGSVPFPAEYKQTPTAVISRAGTKFASGSGGISVNQTGCTIKTSTRT
;
A
#
# COMPACT_ATOMS: atom_id res chain seq x y z
N MET A 1 -22.92 18.09 -26.53
CA MET A 1 -22.31 16.97 -27.30
C MET A 1 -20.79 17.10 -27.20
N SER A 2 -20.11 15.96 -27.22
CA SER A 2 -18.64 15.74 -27.19
C SER A 2 -18.00 15.75 -25.79
N ALA A 3 -17.22 14.76 -25.37
CA ALA A 3 -16.94 13.41 -25.86
C ALA A 3 -16.18 12.64 -24.77
N GLY A 4 -16.47 11.35 -24.62
CA GLY A 4 -15.56 10.33 -24.09
C GLY A 4 -15.15 10.45 -22.62
N SER A 5 -15.97 9.97 -21.69
CA SER A 5 -15.51 9.63 -20.35
C SER A 5 -14.44 8.54 -20.48
N ALA A 6 -13.17 8.91 -20.28
CA ALA A 6 -12.12 7.95 -19.98
C ALA A 6 -12.67 7.01 -18.91
N LEU A 7 -12.47 5.71 -19.07
CA LEU A 7 -12.86 4.74 -18.06
C LEU A 7 -12.04 5.03 -16.79
N ASP A 8 -12.55 5.88 -15.92
CA ASP A 8 -12.00 6.11 -14.59
C ASP A 8 -12.26 4.83 -13.79
N PHE A 9 -11.31 3.90 -13.87
CA PHE A 9 -11.28 2.76 -12.98
C PHE A 9 -11.29 3.29 -11.54
N PRO A 10 -12.03 2.67 -10.62
CA PRO A 10 -11.97 3.07 -9.22
C PRO A 10 -10.52 2.95 -8.73
N SER A 11 -9.93 4.07 -8.35
CA SER A 11 -8.61 4.10 -7.72
C SER A 11 -8.76 3.79 -6.24
N ASN A 12 -7.88 2.93 -5.70
CA ASN A 12 -7.86 2.67 -4.26
C ASN A 12 -7.54 3.94 -3.46
N ALA A 13 -6.85 4.93 -4.06
CA ALA A 13 -6.62 6.22 -3.42
C ALA A 13 -7.91 7.03 -3.18
N ALA A 14 -9.00 6.72 -3.88
CA ALA A 14 -10.30 7.35 -3.64
C ALA A 14 -10.98 6.84 -2.34
N PHE A 15 -10.44 5.79 -1.73
CA PHE A 15 -10.95 5.18 -0.50
C PHE A 15 -9.91 5.36 0.61
N PRO A 16 -9.86 6.51 1.31
CA PRO A 16 -8.78 6.85 2.24
C PRO A 16 -8.71 5.95 3.49
N ALA A 17 -9.76 5.16 3.76
CA ALA A 17 -9.73 4.15 4.81
C ALA A 17 -8.99 2.86 4.39
N ASP A 18 -8.77 2.66 3.08
CA ASP A 18 -8.09 1.49 2.53
C ASP A 18 -6.58 1.74 2.46
N ALA A 19 -5.79 0.76 2.86
CA ALA A 19 -4.34 0.86 2.92
C ALA A 19 -3.67 -0.50 2.67
N VAL A 20 -2.39 -0.46 2.33
CA VAL A 20 -1.52 -1.64 2.40
C VAL A 20 -0.96 -1.71 3.81
N PHE A 21 -1.00 -2.89 4.44
CA PHE A 21 -0.36 -3.12 5.73
C PHE A 21 0.80 -4.09 5.62
N ALA A 22 1.75 -3.97 6.55
CA ALA A 22 2.80 -4.95 6.78
C ALA A 22 2.73 -5.41 8.24
N LEU A 23 2.75 -6.72 8.44
CA LEU A 23 2.93 -7.34 9.75
C LEU A 23 4.40 -7.71 9.91
N ALA A 24 5.08 -7.03 10.83
CA ALA A 24 6.47 -7.31 11.19
C ALA A 24 6.51 -8.20 12.43
N MET A 25 7.22 -9.33 12.35
CA MET A 25 7.53 -10.18 13.50
C MET A 25 9.04 -10.18 13.71
N LEU A 26 9.50 -9.47 14.74
CA LEU A 26 10.92 -9.21 14.96
C LEU A 26 11.41 -9.83 16.28
N THR A 27 12.66 -10.26 16.31
CA THR A 27 13.32 -10.72 17.55
C THR A 27 14.01 -9.58 18.31
N ALA A 28 14.21 -8.43 17.65
CA ALA A 28 14.79 -7.22 18.24
C ALA A 28 14.28 -5.99 17.49
N PRO A 29 14.15 -4.82 18.16
CA PRO A 29 13.53 -3.65 17.56
C PRO A 29 14.21 -3.17 16.27
N ALA A 30 13.42 -2.59 15.38
CA ALA A 30 13.87 -2.04 14.11
C ALA A 30 12.90 -0.99 13.55
N ASN A 31 13.39 -0.18 12.61
CA ASN A 31 12.51 0.62 11.76
C ASN A 31 12.08 -0.20 10.55
N VAL A 32 10.78 -0.24 10.29
CA VAL A 32 10.19 -0.87 9.12
C VAL A 32 9.70 0.23 8.17
N THR A 33 10.22 0.25 6.96
CA THR A 33 9.75 1.11 5.87
C THR A 33 8.83 0.30 4.97
N LEU A 34 7.60 0.76 4.79
CA LEU A 34 6.61 0.18 3.89
C LEU A 34 6.31 1.19 2.78
N THR A 35 6.45 0.76 1.53
CA THR A 35 6.29 1.62 0.35
C THR A 35 5.39 0.96 -0.68
N ILE A 36 4.53 1.73 -1.33
CA ILE A 36 3.77 1.34 -2.53
C ILE A 36 3.64 2.56 -3.45
N GLY A 37 4.18 2.47 -4.67
CA GLY A 37 4.26 3.63 -5.58
C GLY A 37 4.99 4.81 -4.93
N SER A 38 4.40 6.00 -5.02
CA SER A 38 4.89 7.21 -4.36
C SER A 38 4.67 7.27 -2.84
N GLN A 39 3.86 6.39 -2.26
CA GLN A 39 3.53 6.46 -0.83
C GLN A 39 4.50 5.62 0.00
N THR A 40 4.97 6.21 1.11
CA THR A 40 5.88 5.55 2.07
C THR A 40 5.47 5.87 3.50
N THR A 41 5.44 4.84 4.34
CA THR A 41 5.34 4.97 5.80
C THR A 41 6.55 4.31 6.44
N VAL A 42 7.11 4.96 7.47
CA VAL A 42 8.10 4.35 8.36
C VAL A 42 7.46 4.18 9.73
N PHE A 43 7.54 2.99 10.30
CA PHE A 43 7.10 2.71 11.67
C PHE A 43 8.18 1.98 12.45
N TYR A 44 8.26 2.29 13.74
CA TYR A 44 9.11 1.58 14.67
C TYR A 44 8.40 0.32 15.14
N ALA A 45 9.08 -0.82 15.09
CA ALA A 45 8.56 -2.11 15.53
C ALA A 45 9.48 -2.65 16.63
N ASP A 46 8.90 -2.94 17.80
CA ASP A 46 9.58 -3.62 18.89
C ASP A 46 9.79 -5.11 18.59
N ALA A 47 10.45 -5.82 19.50
CA ALA A 47 10.45 -7.27 19.46
C ALA A 47 9.02 -7.80 19.66
N GLY A 48 8.65 -8.84 18.90
CA GLY A 48 7.28 -9.34 18.82
C GLY A 48 6.59 -8.91 17.53
N LEU A 49 5.27 -8.72 17.59
CA LEU A 49 4.43 -8.37 16.46
C LEU A 49 4.12 -6.87 16.45
N THR A 50 4.31 -6.23 15.31
CA THR A 50 3.87 -4.85 15.06
C THR A 50 3.25 -4.78 13.67
N MET A 51 2.19 -3.98 13.54
CA MET A 51 1.56 -3.71 12.25
C MET A 51 1.66 -2.23 11.94
N GLY A 52 2.06 -1.92 10.71
CA GLY A 52 2.00 -0.57 10.16
C GLY A 52 1.30 -0.59 8.81
N SER A 53 0.84 0.57 8.37
CA SER A 53 0.15 0.72 7.10
C SER A 53 0.63 1.94 6.32
N VAL A 54 0.43 1.88 5.01
CA VAL A 54 0.67 2.96 4.07
C VAL A 54 -0.58 3.14 3.20
N PRO A 55 -1.10 4.37 3.04
CA PRO A 55 -2.25 4.61 2.17
C PRO A 55 -1.93 4.22 0.73
N PHE A 56 -2.97 3.90 -0.04
CA PHE A 56 -2.79 3.64 -1.46
C PHE A 56 -2.29 4.88 -2.22
N PRO A 57 -1.41 4.71 -3.21
CA PRO A 57 -0.96 5.78 -4.08
C PRO A 57 -2.00 6.03 -5.19
N ALA A 58 -1.92 7.16 -5.87
CA ALA A 58 -2.80 7.45 -7.01
C ALA A 58 -2.47 6.56 -8.22
N GLU A 59 -1.23 6.08 -8.29
CA GLU A 59 -0.69 5.24 -9.34
C GLU A 59 -1.29 3.83 -9.32
N TYR A 60 -1.65 3.33 -10.50
CA TYR A 60 -2.11 1.95 -10.69
C TYR A 60 -0.94 0.97 -10.75
N LYS A 61 -1.22 -0.33 -10.52
CA LYS A 61 -0.29 -1.45 -10.74
C LYS A 61 1.02 -1.34 -9.95
N GLN A 62 0.91 -0.90 -8.70
CA GLN A 62 2.07 -0.78 -7.81
C GLN A 62 2.24 -2.06 -6.96
N THR A 63 3.48 -2.49 -6.79
CA THR A 63 3.83 -3.61 -5.91
C THR A 63 4.35 -3.06 -4.58
N PRO A 64 3.76 -3.44 -3.45
CA PRO A 64 4.27 -2.98 -2.16
C PRO A 64 5.62 -3.62 -1.83
N THR A 65 6.46 -2.87 -1.11
CA THR A 65 7.77 -3.32 -0.62
C THR A 65 7.92 -2.98 0.85
N ALA A 66 8.64 -3.84 1.58
CA ALA A 66 8.97 -3.63 2.98
C ALA A 66 10.49 -3.74 3.18
N VAL A 67 11.05 -2.85 3.98
CA VAL A 67 12.47 -2.84 4.35
C VAL A 67 12.58 -2.76 5.87
N ILE A 68 13.36 -3.65 6.46
CA ILE A 68 13.69 -3.64 7.88
C ILE A 68 15.09 -3.05 8.02
N SER A 69 15.24 -2.03 8.87
CA SER A 69 16.51 -1.34 9.10
C SER A 69 16.82 -1.21 10.60
N ARG A 70 18.09 -1.37 10.96
CA ARG A 70 18.60 -1.23 12.33
C ARG A 70 19.79 -0.28 12.31
N ALA A 71 19.76 0.75 13.16
CA ALA A 71 20.79 1.78 13.21
C ALA A 71 21.14 2.39 11.82
N GLY A 72 20.12 2.60 10.98
CA GLY A 72 20.28 3.14 9.62
C GLY A 72 20.73 2.12 8.56
N THR A 73 21.12 0.91 8.97
CA THR A 73 21.55 -0.15 8.04
C THR A 73 20.37 -1.05 7.67
N LYS A 74 20.17 -1.28 6.38
CA LYS A 74 19.20 -2.26 5.87
C LYS A 74 19.59 -3.66 6.33
N PHE A 75 18.70 -4.31 7.07
CA PHE A 75 18.85 -5.67 7.55
C PHE A 75 18.17 -6.68 6.63
N ALA A 76 16.95 -6.39 6.17
CA ALA A 76 16.19 -7.26 5.28
C ALA A 76 15.24 -6.43 4.40
N SER A 77 14.78 -7.01 3.29
CA SER A 77 13.70 -6.45 2.48
C SER A 77 12.92 -7.51 1.74
N GLY A 78 11.68 -7.22 1.41
CA GLY A 78 10.85 -8.03 0.53
C GLY A 78 9.91 -7.17 -0.31
N SER A 79 9.43 -7.74 -1.41
CA SER A 79 8.37 -7.17 -2.25
C SER A 79 7.19 -8.13 -2.30
N GLY A 80 5.98 -7.58 -2.47
CA GLY A 80 4.81 -8.39 -2.76
C GLY A 80 5.00 -9.21 -4.05
N GLY A 81 4.42 -10.41 -4.10
CA GLY A 81 4.50 -11.27 -5.28
C GLY A 81 3.58 -10.84 -6.43
N ILE A 82 2.65 -9.92 -6.17
CA ILE A 82 1.63 -9.46 -7.12
C ILE A 82 1.46 -7.94 -6.96
N SER A 83 1.37 -7.23 -8.08
CA SER A 83 1.03 -5.80 -8.09
C SER A 83 -0.45 -5.61 -7.77
N VAL A 84 -0.75 -4.61 -6.94
CA VAL A 84 -2.13 -4.20 -6.71
C VAL A 84 -2.63 -3.51 -7.97
N ASN A 85 -3.60 -4.13 -8.64
CA ASN A 85 -4.09 -3.70 -9.94
C ASN A 85 -5.62 -3.57 -9.91
N GLN A 86 -6.10 -2.43 -10.40
CA GLN A 86 -7.52 -2.03 -10.44
C GLN A 86 -8.16 -2.31 -11.82
N THR A 87 -7.43 -2.90 -12.76
CA THR A 87 -8.00 -3.32 -14.05
C THR A 87 -9.10 -4.36 -13.85
N GLY A 88 -10.24 -4.16 -14.52
CA GLY A 88 -11.39 -5.07 -14.42
C GLY A 88 -12.38 -4.71 -13.30
N CYS A 89 -12.07 -3.70 -12.47
CA CYS A 89 -13.03 -3.14 -11.54
C CYS A 89 -14.01 -2.20 -12.29
N THR A 90 -15.30 -2.41 -12.09
CA THR A 90 -16.35 -1.48 -12.55
C THR A 90 -17.02 -0.89 -11.32
N ILE A 91 -17.13 0.45 -11.25
CA ILE A 91 -17.92 1.09 -10.21
C ILE A 91 -19.38 0.69 -10.46
N LYS A 92 -19.97 -0.07 -9.54
CA LYS A 92 -21.44 -0.18 -9.49
C LYS A 92 -21.96 1.03 -8.74
N THR A 93 -22.45 2.03 -9.46
CA THR A 93 -23.22 3.12 -8.87
C THR A 93 -24.53 2.52 -8.33
N SER A 94 -24.59 2.28 -7.02
CA SER A 94 -25.86 1.96 -6.35
C SER A 94 -26.64 3.26 -6.19
N THR A 95 -27.56 3.53 -7.11
CA THR A 95 -28.64 4.48 -6.87
C THR A 95 -29.52 3.88 -5.78
N ARG A 96 -29.28 4.26 -4.53
CA ARG A 96 -30.26 4.06 -3.46
C ARG A 96 -31.44 4.99 -3.77
N THR A 97 -32.53 4.43 -4.27
CA THR A 97 -33.85 5.08 -4.32
C THR A 97 -34.52 4.96 -2.96
#